data_AF-A0A6C0E6K6-F1
#
_entry.id   AF-A0A6C0E6K6-F1
#
_cell.length_a   1.000
_cell.length_b   1.000
_cell.length_c   1.000
_cell.angle_alpha   90.00
_cell.angle_beta   90.00
_cell.angle_gamma   90.00
#
_symmetry.space_group_name_H-M   'P 1'
#
loop_
_entity.id
_entity.type
_entity.pdbx_description
1 polymer ?
#
loop_
_entity_poly.entity_id
_entity_poly.type
_entity_poly.pdbx_seq_one_letter_code
_entity_poly.pdbx_strand_id
1 'polypeptide(L)'
;MTLTRNLYEMDEVVAALQQGLREGSPDAHFWLWELLVSKEEAVANKALDDVWLWSGRGSPLTLPLGPQKFAIVRAACYPVTTVADTPTKRREQRIAQFTQMLPAQLYTEAAEFWVSLDSACRRYAKAEAVGILRACRLQPAAIWMALRIATRGPAAPYVRDMCDRLEQAGADPISIVLILCEPASSQFALLENDICSHIARDWAAWDALCGRRKVRRPIPAAALHKGTTRGSMSSKYTNIVDVREPLWLLPNACRWWREIYVTYTPETHDDFHDKYFPDDIPDEWSETDQQMSHGQGCAETALPAPIKVDVATLC
;
A
#
# COMPACT_ATOMS: atom_id res chain seq x y z
N MET A 1 -14.56 10.85 20.17
CA MET A 1 -13.70 10.32 19.08
C MET A 1 -12.40 9.82 19.68
N THR A 2 -11.80 8.76 19.12
CA THR A 2 -10.44 8.34 19.52
C THR A 2 -9.47 8.90 18.50
N LEU A 3 -8.47 9.67 18.95
CA LEU A 3 -7.44 10.26 18.08
C LEU A 3 -6.21 9.35 17.97
N THR A 4 -5.61 9.30 16.79
CA THR A 4 -4.29 8.69 16.55
C THR A 4 -3.15 9.60 17.02
N ARG A 5 -1.91 9.14 16.91
CA ARG A 5 -0.72 9.90 17.32
C ARG A 5 -0.62 11.22 16.57
N ASN A 6 -0.86 11.22 15.27
CA ASN A 6 -0.84 12.44 14.45
C ASN A 6 -2.21 13.13 14.38
N LEU A 7 -3.08 12.88 15.36
CA LEU A 7 -4.38 13.53 15.58
C LEU A 7 -5.43 13.29 14.49
N TYR A 8 -5.34 12.20 13.74
CA TYR A 8 -6.46 11.73 12.91
C TYR A 8 -7.52 11.02 13.74
N GLU A 9 -8.78 10.99 13.28
CA GLU A 9 -9.78 10.09 13.86
C GLU A 9 -9.43 8.62 13.54
N MET A 10 -9.48 7.76 14.55
CA MET A 10 -9.03 6.36 14.46
C MET A 10 -9.78 5.56 13.40
N ASP A 11 -11.09 5.71 13.33
CA ASP A 11 -11.96 5.01 12.38
C ASP A 11 -11.76 5.50 10.94
N GLU A 12 -11.44 6.78 10.73
CA GLU A 12 -11.05 7.33 9.43
C GLU A 12 -9.71 6.76 8.96
N VAL A 13 -8.72 6.62 9.85
CA VAL A 13 -7.44 5.95 9.53
C VAL A 13 -7.65 4.48 9.20
N VAL A 14 -8.52 3.78 9.94
CA VAL A 14 -8.91 2.40 9.61
C VAL A 14 -9.57 2.35 8.24
N ALA A 15 -10.54 3.22 7.95
CA ALA A 15 -11.21 3.27 6.66
C ALA A 15 -10.23 3.58 5.52
N ALA A 16 -9.26 4.48 5.73
CA ALA A 16 -8.23 4.85 4.77
C ALA A 16 -7.26 3.69 4.49
N LEU A 17 -6.84 2.95 5.52
CA LEU A 17 -6.06 1.72 5.36
C LEU A 17 -6.82 0.68 4.54
N GLN A 18 -8.08 0.41 4.90
CA GLN A 18 -8.90 -0.58 4.23
C GLN A 18 -9.18 -0.21 2.78
N GLN A 19 -9.55 1.04 2.52
CA GLN A 19 -9.76 1.54 1.16
C GLN A 19 -8.47 1.49 0.36
N GLY A 20 -7.37 1.99 0.92
CA GLY A 20 -6.06 1.97 0.27
C GLY A 20 -5.61 0.57 -0.11
N LEU A 21 -5.90 -0.45 0.71
CA LEU A 21 -5.63 -1.84 0.35
C LEU A 21 -6.55 -2.37 -0.76
N ARG A 22 -7.83 -2.01 -0.75
CA ARG A 22 -8.80 -2.40 -1.80
C ARG A 22 -8.55 -1.71 -3.14
N GLU A 23 -7.93 -0.54 -3.12
CA GLU A 23 -7.58 0.30 -4.28
C GLU A 23 -6.08 0.30 -4.60
N GLY A 24 -5.29 -0.47 -3.84
CA GLY A 24 -3.86 -0.63 -4.07
C GLY A 24 -3.08 0.68 -3.99
N SER A 25 -3.64 1.65 -3.26
CA SER A 25 -3.02 2.94 -3.04
C SER A 25 -1.68 2.73 -2.33
N PRO A 26 -0.60 3.41 -2.78
CA PRO A 26 0.67 3.38 -2.06
C PRO A 26 0.49 3.82 -0.60
N ASP A 27 -0.39 4.79 -0.34
CA ASP A 27 -0.62 5.38 0.99
C ASP A 27 -1.21 4.40 2.02
N ALA A 28 -1.71 3.22 1.60
CA ALA A 28 -2.15 2.18 2.53
C ALA A 28 -1.07 1.83 3.59
N HIS A 29 0.21 1.88 3.21
CA HIS A 29 1.31 1.61 4.14
C HIS A 29 1.51 2.69 5.21
N PHE A 30 1.09 3.93 4.92
CA PHE A 30 1.17 5.07 5.82
C PHE A 30 0.09 4.95 6.89
N TRP A 31 -1.13 4.60 6.48
CA TRP A 31 -2.23 4.39 7.43
C TRP A 31 -1.98 3.20 8.37
N LEU A 32 -1.28 2.16 7.90
CA LEU A 32 -0.81 1.11 8.80
C LEU A 32 0.24 1.64 9.79
N TRP A 33 1.25 2.36 9.29
CA TRP A 33 2.27 2.97 10.14
C TRP A 33 1.65 3.84 11.22
N GLU A 34 0.68 4.70 10.87
CA GLU A 34 -0.04 5.58 11.79
C GLU A 34 -0.66 4.80 12.96
N LEU A 35 -1.33 3.67 12.68
CA LEU A 35 -1.92 2.82 13.72
C LEU A 35 -0.84 2.19 14.63
N LEU A 36 0.30 1.79 14.05
CA LEU A 36 1.37 1.17 14.81
C LEU A 36 2.12 2.17 15.68
N VAL A 37 2.43 3.37 15.17
CA VAL A 37 3.04 4.43 16.00
C VAL A 37 2.08 4.98 17.04
N SER A 38 0.76 4.82 16.83
CA SER A 38 -0.29 5.08 17.83
C SER A 38 -0.41 3.99 18.90
N LYS A 39 0.37 2.89 18.79
CA LYS A 39 0.30 1.69 19.65
C LYS A 39 -1.07 0.99 19.62
N GLU A 40 -1.68 0.95 18.44
CA GLU A 40 -3.00 0.34 18.19
C GLU A 40 -2.88 -0.88 17.28
N GLU A 41 -1.95 -1.79 17.59
CA GLU A 41 -1.66 -2.98 16.78
C GLU A 41 -2.88 -3.91 16.64
N ALA A 42 -3.73 -3.98 17.66
CA ALA A 42 -4.96 -4.76 17.62
C ALA A 42 -5.94 -4.19 16.58
N VAL A 43 -6.08 -2.86 16.51
CA VAL A 43 -6.93 -2.17 15.54
C VAL A 43 -6.38 -2.37 14.13
N ALA A 44 -5.06 -2.20 13.95
CA ALA A 44 -4.39 -2.47 12.68
C ALA A 44 -4.62 -3.90 12.20
N ASN A 45 -4.39 -4.90 13.07
CA ASN A 45 -4.56 -6.30 12.71
C ASN A 45 -6.01 -6.63 12.34
N LYS A 46 -6.99 -6.09 13.06
CA LYS A 46 -8.41 -6.24 12.73
C LYS A 46 -8.73 -5.61 11.37
N ALA A 47 -8.22 -4.41 11.07
CA ALA A 47 -8.44 -3.75 9.79
C ALA A 47 -7.91 -4.59 8.62
N LEU A 48 -6.74 -5.23 8.81
CA LEU A 48 -6.16 -6.16 7.84
C LEU A 48 -6.99 -7.44 7.67
N ASP A 49 -7.56 -7.97 8.76
CA ASP A 49 -8.47 -9.13 8.72
C ASP A 49 -9.75 -8.83 7.96
N ASP A 50 -10.36 -7.67 8.22
CA ASP A 50 -11.59 -7.24 7.56
C ASP A 50 -11.37 -7.14 6.03
N VAL A 51 -10.21 -6.64 5.61
CA VAL A 51 -9.82 -6.57 4.19
C VAL A 51 -9.58 -7.96 3.61
N TRP A 52 -8.89 -8.84 4.34
CA TRP A 52 -8.66 -10.22 3.92
C TRP A 52 -9.96 -10.99 3.71
N LEU A 53 -10.88 -10.91 4.69
CA LEU A 53 -12.19 -11.53 4.63
C LEU A 53 -13.01 -11.00 3.44
N TRP A 54 -12.97 -9.68 3.22
CA TRP A 54 -13.64 -9.06 2.07
C TRP A 54 -13.11 -9.57 0.72
N SER A 55 -11.82 -9.91 0.63
CA SER A 55 -11.22 -10.47 -0.59
C SER A 55 -11.62 -11.93 -0.88
N GLY A 56 -12.43 -12.56 -0.03
CA GLY A 56 -12.93 -13.92 -0.22
C GLY A 56 -11.90 -15.02 0.02
N ARG A 57 -10.79 -14.73 0.71
CA ARG A 57 -9.62 -15.62 0.84
C ARG A 57 -9.64 -16.54 2.08
N GLY A 58 -10.82 -16.77 2.67
CA GLY A 58 -10.98 -17.67 3.81
C GLY A 58 -10.52 -17.08 5.15
N SER A 59 -10.24 -17.95 6.12
CA SER A 59 -9.94 -17.54 7.51
C SER A 59 -8.59 -16.82 7.63
N PRO A 60 -8.52 -15.67 8.32
CA PRO A 60 -7.28 -14.92 8.54
C PRO A 60 -6.37 -15.47 9.65
N LEU A 61 -6.82 -16.49 10.40
CA LEU A 61 -6.14 -17.01 11.61
C LEU A 61 -4.71 -17.53 11.37
N THR A 62 -4.31 -17.73 10.12
CA THR A 62 -2.96 -18.19 9.75
C THR A 62 -2.03 -17.05 9.33
N LEU A 63 -2.50 -15.80 9.30
CA LEU A 63 -1.68 -14.67 8.91
C LEU A 63 -0.76 -14.24 10.07
N PRO A 64 0.48 -13.83 9.78
CA PRO A 64 1.33 -13.18 10.78
C PRO A 64 0.71 -11.86 11.26
N LEU A 65 1.32 -11.21 12.25
CA LEU A 65 0.85 -9.92 12.78
C LEU A 65 1.63 -8.74 12.17
N GLY A 66 1.03 -7.54 12.23
CA GLY A 66 1.73 -6.29 11.96
C GLY A 66 2.22 -6.12 10.51
N PRO A 67 3.47 -5.67 10.27
CA PRO A 67 3.97 -5.35 8.92
C PRO A 67 3.95 -6.55 7.96
N GLN A 68 4.24 -7.77 8.45
CA GLN A 68 4.22 -8.99 7.65
C GLN A 68 2.81 -9.31 7.16
N LYS A 69 1.81 -9.14 8.03
CA LYS A 69 0.39 -9.29 7.68
C LYS A 69 0.01 -8.37 6.54
N PHE A 70 0.44 -7.11 6.63
CA PHE A 70 0.16 -6.11 5.61
C PHE A 70 0.81 -6.44 4.28
N ALA A 71 2.07 -6.90 4.26
CA ALA A 71 2.70 -7.33 3.02
C ALA A 71 1.89 -8.42 2.32
N ILE A 72 1.40 -9.41 3.08
CA ILE A 72 0.56 -10.50 2.56
C ILE A 72 -0.79 -9.97 2.07
N VAL A 73 -1.49 -9.18 2.88
CA VAL A 73 -2.81 -8.64 2.53
C VAL A 73 -2.72 -7.72 1.31
N ARG A 74 -1.71 -6.85 1.24
CA ARG A 74 -1.48 -5.96 0.09
C ARG A 74 -1.23 -6.75 -1.19
N ALA A 75 -0.35 -7.76 -1.15
CA ALA A 75 -0.10 -8.62 -2.30
C ALA A 75 -1.36 -9.40 -2.73
N ALA A 76 -2.22 -9.75 -1.78
CA ALA A 76 -3.46 -10.48 -2.02
C ALA A 76 -4.60 -9.61 -2.57
N CYS A 77 -4.74 -8.36 -2.12
CA CYS A 77 -5.78 -7.42 -2.56
C CYS A 77 -5.44 -6.76 -3.88
N TYR A 78 -4.15 -6.56 -4.17
CA TYR A 78 -3.67 -6.04 -5.44
C TYR A 78 -2.85 -7.08 -6.19
N PRO A 79 -3.47 -8.16 -6.70
CA PRO A 79 -2.83 -8.93 -7.74
C PRO A 79 -2.73 -7.99 -8.94
N VAL A 80 -1.54 -7.45 -9.25
CA VAL A 80 -1.36 -6.62 -10.47
C VAL A 80 -2.00 -7.35 -11.62
N THR A 81 -2.98 -6.67 -12.20
CA THR A 81 -4.00 -7.22 -13.07
C THR A 81 -3.33 -8.01 -14.17
N THR A 82 -3.48 -9.33 -14.13
CA THR A 82 -3.35 -10.15 -15.33
C THR A 82 -4.73 -10.67 -15.63
N VAL A 83 -5.28 -10.18 -16.74
CA VAL A 83 -6.55 -10.55 -17.36
C VAL A 83 -6.84 -12.04 -17.13
N ALA A 84 -8.04 -12.31 -16.60
CA ALA A 84 -8.54 -13.64 -16.31
C ALA A 84 -8.80 -14.38 -17.63
N ASP A 85 -7.78 -15.05 -18.14
CA ASP A 85 -7.87 -15.93 -19.30
C ASP A 85 -7.35 -17.33 -18.93
N THR A 86 -7.97 -18.34 -19.52
CA THR A 86 -7.70 -19.77 -19.25
C THR A 86 -6.22 -20.14 -19.44
N PRO A 87 -5.66 -21.02 -18.60
CA PRO A 87 -4.20 -21.23 -18.47
C PRO A 87 -3.49 -21.72 -19.75
N THR A 88 -4.19 -22.44 -20.62
CA THR A 88 -3.67 -22.90 -21.93
C THR A 88 -3.64 -21.77 -22.95
N LYS A 89 -4.74 -21.01 -23.11
CA LYS A 89 -4.77 -19.81 -23.95
C LYS A 89 -3.73 -18.78 -23.51
N ARG A 90 -3.49 -18.65 -22.20
CA ARG A 90 -2.43 -17.79 -21.63
C ARG A 90 -1.03 -18.13 -22.12
N ARG A 91 -0.70 -19.42 -22.26
CA ARG A 91 0.62 -19.83 -22.70
C ARG A 91 0.84 -19.45 -24.16
N GLU A 92 -0.12 -19.75 -25.01
CA GLU A 92 -0.09 -19.45 -26.44
C GLU A 92 -0.12 -17.93 -26.71
N GLN A 93 -0.95 -17.17 -25.99
CA GLN A 93 -0.98 -15.70 -26.08
C GLN A 93 0.33 -15.05 -25.61
N ARG A 94 0.96 -15.59 -24.56
CA ARG A 94 2.25 -15.08 -24.06
C ARG A 94 3.40 -15.37 -25.01
N ILE A 95 3.45 -16.58 -25.58
CA ILE A 95 4.36 -16.91 -26.70
C ILE A 95 4.06 -15.98 -27.88
N ALA A 96 2.78 -15.79 -28.17
CA ALA A 96 2.18 -14.79 -29.05
C ALA A 96 2.85 -13.41 -28.97
N GLN A 97 2.66 -12.78 -27.81
CA GLN A 97 3.16 -11.44 -27.47
C GLN A 97 4.67 -11.37 -27.49
N PHE A 98 5.36 -12.36 -26.91
CA PHE A 98 6.82 -12.38 -26.89
C PHE A 98 7.39 -12.42 -28.31
N THR A 99 6.84 -13.31 -29.14
CA THR A 99 7.24 -13.45 -30.54
C THR A 99 6.94 -12.16 -31.30
N GLN A 100 5.76 -11.56 -31.18
CA GLN A 100 5.40 -10.32 -31.91
C GLN A 100 6.31 -9.10 -31.65
N MET A 101 7.03 -9.09 -30.52
CA MET A 101 7.89 -7.97 -30.14
C MET A 101 9.35 -8.11 -30.58
N LEU A 102 9.71 -9.23 -31.23
CA LEU A 102 11.07 -9.50 -31.66
C LEU A 102 11.26 -9.24 -33.16
N PRO A 103 12.48 -8.96 -33.62
CA PRO A 103 12.79 -8.99 -35.05
C PRO A 103 12.48 -10.38 -35.63
N ALA A 104 11.90 -10.43 -36.83
CA ALA A 104 11.45 -11.69 -37.45
C ALA A 104 12.53 -12.77 -37.60
N GLN A 105 13.79 -12.35 -37.61
CA GLN A 105 14.97 -13.21 -37.73
C GLN A 105 15.23 -14.04 -36.45
N LEU A 106 14.64 -13.69 -35.31
CA LEU A 106 14.89 -14.33 -34.01
C LEU A 106 13.72 -15.18 -33.50
N TYR A 107 12.61 -15.30 -34.24
CA TYR A 107 11.38 -15.91 -33.73
C TYR A 107 11.54 -17.36 -33.25
N THR A 108 12.23 -18.20 -34.02
CA THR A 108 12.37 -19.63 -33.71
C THR A 108 13.24 -19.85 -32.47
N GLU A 109 14.41 -19.20 -32.43
CA GLU A 109 15.34 -19.28 -31.29
C GLU A 109 14.72 -18.68 -30.02
N ALA A 110 13.96 -17.59 -30.15
CA ALA A 110 13.31 -16.95 -29.02
C ALA A 110 12.17 -17.77 -28.44
N ALA A 111 11.35 -18.42 -29.28
CA ALA A 111 10.27 -19.28 -28.82
C ALA A 111 10.82 -20.50 -28.05
N GLU A 112 11.87 -21.15 -28.58
CA GLU A 112 12.54 -22.28 -27.91
C GLU A 112 13.21 -21.87 -26.60
N PHE A 113 13.91 -20.73 -26.60
CA PHE A 113 14.49 -20.13 -25.41
C PHE A 113 13.42 -19.90 -24.34
N TRP A 114 12.30 -19.25 -24.68
CA TRP A 114 11.25 -18.93 -23.74
C TRP A 114 10.59 -20.19 -23.17
N VAL A 115 10.26 -21.17 -24.03
CA VAL A 115 9.63 -22.43 -23.59
C VAL A 115 10.55 -23.17 -22.62
N SER A 116 11.84 -23.20 -22.91
CA SER A 116 12.84 -23.85 -22.06
C SER A 116 12.99 -23.12 -20.72
N LEU A 117 13.11 -21.79 -20.75
CA LEU A 117 13.24 -20.97 -19.54
C LEU A 117 12.00 -21.08 -18.65
N ASP A 118 10.79 -20.94 -19.22
CA ASP A 118 9.54 -21.09 -18.47
C ASP A 118 9.44 -22.47 -17.83
N SER A 119 9.76 -23.53 -18.59
CA SER A 119 9.78 -24.92 -18.11
C SER A 119 10.74 -25.13 -16.94
N ALA A 120 11.98 -24.65 -17.05
CA ALA A 120 12.98 -24.74 -16.01
C ALA A 120 12.53 -23.99 -14.74
N CYS A 121 11.99 -22.78 -14.88
CA CYS A 121 11.39 -22.03 -13.78
C CYS A 121 10.18 -22.75 -13.16
N ARG A 122 9.42 -23.58 -13.91
CA ARG A 122 8.24 -24.32 -13.35
C ARG A 122 8.68 -25.44 -12.44
N ARG A 123 9.78 -26.07 -12.81
CA ARG A 123 10.37 -27.21 -12.12
C ARG A 123 11.34 -26.79 -11.01
N TYR A 124 11.47 -25.48 -10.75
CA TYR A 124 12.43 -24.94 -9.79
C TYR A 124 13.88 -25.34 -10.11
N ALA A 125 14.18 -25.57 -11.40
CA ALA A 125 15.46 -26.07 -11.88
C ALA A 125 16.46 -24.92 -12.09
N LYS A 126 16.94 -24.33 -10.99
CA LYS A 126 17.81 -23.13 -10.99
C LYS A 126 19.01 -23.25 -11.93
N ALA A 127 19.76 -24.34 -11.83
CA ALA A 127 20.96 -24.56 -12.65
C ALA A 127 20.64 -24.61 -14.16
N GLU A 128 19.50 -25.22 -14.51
CA GLU A 128 19.03 -25.32 -15.89
C GLU A 128 18.61 -23.95 -16.44
N ALA A 129 17.83 -23.19 -15.66
CA ALA A 129 17.39 -21.85 -16.05
C ALA A 129 18.56 -20.87 -16.23
N VAL A 130 19.57 -20.93 -15.34
CA VAL A 130 20.81 -20.15 -15.48
C VAL A 130 21.61 -20.59 -16.70
N GLY A 131 21.69 -21.89 -16.97
CA GLY A 131 22.33 -22.42 -18.17
C GLY A 131 21.66 -21.90 -19.44
N ILE A 132 20.33 -21.91 -19.50
CA ILE A 132 19.54 -21.37 -20.61
C ILE A 132 19.80 -19.88 -20.81
N LEU A 133 19.86 -19.08 -19.73
CA LEU A 133 20.21 -17.66 -19.82
C LEU A 133 21.62 -17.41 -20.36
N ARG A 134 22.61 -18.16 -19.88
CA ARG A 134 24.02 -17.97 -20.30
C ARG A 134 24.27 -18.41 -21.74
N ALA A 135 23.54 -19.42 -22.22
CA ALA A 135 23.62 -19.88 -23.60
C ALA A 135 22.85 -18.98 -24.57
N CYS A 136 21.99 -18.11 -24.05
CA CYS A 136 21.13 -17.24 -24.84
C CYS A 136 21.95 -16.14 -25.55
N ARG A 137 21.69 -15.97 -26.85
CA ARG A 137 22.31 -14.91 -27.68
C ARG A 137 21.37 -13.71 -27.89
N LEU A 138 20.23 -13.69 -27.20
CA LEU A 138 19.27 -12.60 -27.30
C LEU A 138 19.84 -11.33 -26.64
N GLN A 139 19.35 -10.18 -27.11
CA GLN A 139 19.66 -8.90 -26.49
C GLN A 139 19.11 -8.84 -25.06
N PRO A 140 19.77 -8.11 -24.13
CA PRO A 140 19.32 -8.00 -22.73
C PRO A 140 17.83 -7.63 -22.58
N ALA A 141 17.32 -6.71 -23.40
CA ALA A 141 15.92 -6.30 -23.40
C ALA A 141 14.96 -7.48 -23.69
N ALA A 142 15.32 -8.37 -24.61
CA ALA A 142 14.53 -9.56 -24.92
C ALA A 142 14.56 -10.59 -23.78
N ILE A 143 15.68 -10.70 -23.07
CA ILE A 143 15.80 -11.55 -21.88
C ILE A 143 14.90 -11.01 -20.75
N TRP A 144 14.98 -9.72 -20.46
CA TRP A 144 14.12 -9.08 -19.45
C TRP A 144 12.64 -9.22 -19.78
N MET A 145 12.28 -9.07 -21.05
CA MET A 145 10.92 -9.33 -21.52
C MET A 145 10.49 -10.78 -21.26
N ALA A 146 11.33 -11.76 -21.62
CA ALA A 146 11.03 -13.18 -21.36
C ALA A 146 10.83 -13.45 -19.86
N LEU A 147 11.65 -12.84 -18.99
CA LEU A 147 11.53 -12.96 -17.54
C LEU A 147 10.21 -12.37 -17.01
N ARG A 148 9.80 -11.18 -17.48
CA ARG A 148 8.50 -10.56 -17.15
C ARG A 148 7.31 -11.45 -17.51
N ILE A 149 7.44 -12.19 -18.62
CA ILE A 149 6.41 -13.11 -19.10
C ILE A 149 6.41 -14.42 -18.31
N ALA A 150 7.59 -14.89 -17.90
CA ALA A 150 7.79 -16.07 -17.06
C ALA A 150 7.33 -15.85 -15.61
N THR A 151 7.23 -14.60 -15.13
CA THR A 151 6.67 -14.31 -13.80
C THR A 151 5.22 -14.82 -13.69
N ARG A 152 4.94 -15.48 -12.57
CA ARG A 152 3.64 -16.12 -12.29
C ARG A 152 3.38 -16.21 -10.80
N GLY A 153 2.16 -16.63 -10.47
CA GLY A 153 1.70 -16.75 -9.09
C GLY A 153 1.37 -15.39 -8.46
N PRO A 154 1.01 -15.39 -7.17
CA PRO A 154 0.63 -14.17 -6.45
C PRO A 154 1.79 -13.15 -6.34
N ALA A 155 3.03 -13.62 -6.47
CA ALA A 155 4.26 -12.81 -6.49
C ALA A 155 4.54 -12.09 -7.82
N ALA A 156 3.90 -12.49 -8.93
CA ALA A 156 4.21 -11.99 -10.27
C ALA A 156 4.25 -10.46 -10.43
N PRO A 157 3.32 -9.69 -9.82
CA PRO A 157 3.35 -8.22 -9.81
C PRO A 157 4.70 -7.65 -9.41
N TYR A 158 5.22 -8.16 -8.31
CA TYR A 158 6.41 -7.65 -7.68
C TYR A 158 7.65 -8.11 -8.41
N VAL A 159 7.68 -9.38 -8.83
CA VAL A 159 8.81 -9.89 -9.62
C VAL A 159 8.93 -9.09 -10.93
N ARG A 160 7.84 -8.57 -11.48
CA ARG A 160 7.89 -7.64 -12.64
C ARG A 160 8.44 -6.26 -12.28
N ASP A 161 7.95 -5.63 -11.22
CA ASP A 161 8.53 -4.36 -10.74
C ASP A 161 10.04 -4.49 -10.49
N MET A 162 10.44 -5.59 -9.86
CA MET A 162 11.83 -5.91 -9.62
C MET A 162 12.62 -6.14 -10.94
N CYS A 163 12.03 -6.79 -11.95
CA CYS A 163 12.63 -6.85 -13.29
C CYS A 163 12.86 -5.44 -13.86
N ASP A 164 11.88 -4.54 -13.75
CA ASP A 164 11.97 -3.17 -14.29
C ASP A 164 13.09 -2.38 -13.60
N ARG A 165 13.18 -2.46 -12.28
CA ARG A 165 14.22 -1.78 -11.49
C ARG A 165 15.62 -2.32 -11.79
N LEU A 166 15.75 -3.64 -11.87
CA LEU A 166 17.03 -4.29 -12.15
C LEU A 166 17.49 -4.04 -13.59
N GLU A 167 16.57 -4.01 -14.56
CA GLU A 167 16.89 -3.61 -15.93
C GLU A 167 17.39 -2.17 -15.99
N GLN A 168 16.69 -1.23 -15.33
CA GLN A 168 17.11 0.18 -15.26
C GLN A 168 18.48 0.36 -14.58
N ALA A 169 18.78 -0.48 -13.59
CA ALA A 169 20.07 -0.49 -12.90
C ALA A 169 21.19 -1.20 -13.70
N GLY A 170 20.89 -1.79 -14.86
CA GLY A 170 21.86 -2.55 -15.65
C GLY A 170 22.33 -3.84 -14.98
N ALA A 171 21.50 -4.44 -14.11
CA ALA A 171 21.83 -5.67 -13.41
C ALA A 171 21.81 -6.89 -14.34
N ASP A 172 22.44 -7.98 -13.91
CA ASP A 172 22.42 -9.26 -14.62
C ASP A 172 21.04 -9.94 -14.48
N PRO A 173 20.35 -10.31 -15.59
CA PRO A 173 19.08 -11.03 -15.57
C PRO A 173 19.08 -12.35 -14.79
N ILE A 174 20.26 -12.97 -14.59
CA ILE A 174 20.42 -14.16 -13.75
C ILE A 174 19.87 -13.94 -12.33
N SER A 175 19.97 -12.72 -11.81
CA SER A 175 19.49 -12.36 -10.47
C SER A 175 18.00 -12.63 -10.28
N ILE A 176 17.18 -12.44 -11.33
CA ILE A 176 15.74 -12.71 -11.29
C ILE A 176 15.41 -14.19 -11.47
N VAL A 177 16.21 -14.93 -12.23
CA VAL A 177 15.98 -16.36 -12.42
C VAL A 177 16.06 -17.14 -11.11
N LEU A 178 16.97 -16.73 -10.22
CA LEU A 178 17.06 -17.31 -8.88
C LEU A 178 15.72 -17.20 -8.13
N ILE A 179 15.05 -16.05 -8.25
CA ILE A 179 13.76 -15.77 -7.61
C ILE A 179 12.64 -16.52 -8.31
N LEU A 180 12.59 -16.51 -9.64
CA LEU A 180 11.58 -17.23 -10.42
C LEU A 180 11.61 -18.75 -10.24
N CYS A 181 12.79 -19.30 -9.93
CA CYS A 181 12.99 -20.71 -9.67
C CYS A 181 12.82 -21.08 -8.19
N GLU A 182 12.43 -20.16 -7.30
CA GLU A 182 12.02 -20.54 -5.94
C GLU A 182 10.58 -21.06 -5.93
N PRO A 183 10.23 -21.98 -5.01
CA PRO A 183 8.83 -22.30 -4.69
C PRO A 183 8.06 -21.03 -4.37
N ALA A 184 6.75 -20.99 -4.69
CA ALA A 184 5.93 -19.81 -4.42
C ALA A 184 6.00 -19.34 -2.94
N SER A 185 6.08 -20.28 -1.99
CA SER A 185 6.27 -20.00 -0.56
C SER A 185 7.61 -19.30 -0.26
N SER A 186 8.68 -19.67 -0.96
CA SER A 186 10.01 -19.06 -0.82
C SER A 186 10.14 -17.76 -1.60
N GLN A 187 9.43 -17.61 -2.72
CA GLN A 187 9.28 -16.32 -3.39
C GLN A 187 8.65 -15.31 -2.44
N PHE A 188 7.62 -15.70 -1.68
CA PHE A 188 7.05 -14.84 -0.64
C PHE A 188 8.06 -14.42 0.42
N ALA A 189 8.95 -15.30 0.88
CA ALA A 189 9.99 -14.92 1.85
C ALA A 189 11.01 -13.91 1.28
N LEU A 190 11.34 -14.03 -0.01
CA LEU A 190 12.20 -13.06 -0.70
C LEU A 190 11.49 -11.71 -0.90
N LEU A 191 10.21 -11.75 -1.23
CA LEU A 191 9.35 -10.57 -1.32
C LEU A 191 9.16 -9.90 0.04
N GLU A 192 9.03 -10.70 1.10
CA GLU A 192 8.91 -10.22 2.47
C GLU A 192 10.13 -9.37 2.82
N ASN A 193 11.34 -9.84 2.52
CA ASN A 193 12.56 -9.07 2.79
C ASN A 193 12.60 -7.73 2.04
N ASP A 194 12.23 -7.69 0.76
CA ASP A 194 12.33 -6.47 -0.05
C ASP A 194 11.17 -5.49 0.23
N ILE A 195 9.93 -5.98 0.41
CA ILE A 195 8.80 -5.18 0.89
C ILE A 195 9.07 -4.63 2.28
N CYS A 196 9.58 -5.46 3.21
CA CYS A 196 9.95 -5.01 4.54
C CYS A 196 11.07 -3.98 4.49
N SER A 197 12.02 -4.08 3.55
CA SER A 197 13.08 -3.06 3.39
C SER A 197 12.54 -1.70 2.95
N HIS A 198 11.60 -1.68 1.98
CA HIS A 198 10.93 -0.46 1.54
C HIS A 198 10.08 0.15 2.65
N ILE A 199 9.26 -0.68 3.31
CA ILE A 199 8.44 -0.28 4.45
C ILE A 199 9.33 0.30 5.55
N ALA A 200 10.42 -0.39 5.92
CA ALA A 200 11.33 0.08 6.96
C ALA A 200 12.00 1.41 6.61
N ARG A 201 12.40 1.61 5.35
CA ARG A 201 12.98 2.89 4.90
C ARG A 201 11.96 4.03 4.99
N ASP A 202 10.75 3.80 4.48
CA ASP A 202 9.71 4.83 4.47
C ASP A 202 9.26 5.15 5.91
N TRP A 203 9.14 4.13 6.76
CA TRP A 203 8.81 4.28 8.18
C TRP A 203 9.89 5.01 8.95
N ALA A 204 11.17 4.72 8.70
CA ALA A 204 12.26 5.47 9.31
C ALA A 204 12.22 6.95 8.94
N ALA A 205 11.88 7.27 7.68
CA ALA A 205 11.70 8.65 7.25
C ALA A 205 10.51 9.32 7.93
N TRP A 206 9.41 8.61 8.18
CA TRP A 206 8.24 9.16 8.88
C TRP A 206 8.42 9.21 10.39
N ASP A 207 9.13 8.27 11.00
CA ASP A 207 9.48 8.28 12.41
C ASP A 207 10.30 9.51 12.77
N ALA A 208 11.22 9.91 11.88
CA ALA A 208 11.97 11.17 12.00
C ALA A 208 11.08 12.43 11.92
N LEU A 209 9.86 12.29 11.39
CA LEU A 209 8.86 13.35 11.25
C LEU A 209 7.67 13.17 12.22
N CYS A 210 7.70 12.20 13.14
CA CYS A 210 6.61 11.98 14.09
C CYS A 210 6.25 13.26 14.86
N GLY A 211 4.96 13.59 14.95
CA GLY A 211 4.46 14.81 15.60
C GLY A 211 4.64 16.09 14.77
N ARG A 212 5.39 16.04 13.68
CA ARG A 212 5.59 17.17 12.76
C ARG A 212 4.47 17.23 11.73
N ARG A 213 4.15 18.44 11.26
CA ARG A 213 3.18 18.68 10.20
C ARG A 213 3.52 17.94 8.92
N LYS A 214 4.81 17.84 8.59
CA LYS A 214 5.31 17.23 7.35
C LYS A 214 4.98 15.75 7.17
N VAL A 215 4.69 15.03 8.26
CA VAL A 215 4.35 13.59 8.18
C VAL A 215 2.90 13.36 7.77
N ARG A 216 2.04 14.38 7.91
CA ARG A 216 0.61 14.23 7.69
C ARG A 216 0.30 13.97 6.22
N ARG A 217 -0.65 13.08 5.99
CA ARG A 217 -1.26 12.76 4.69
C ARG A 217 -2.74 13.14 4.65
N PRO A 218 -3.27 13.49 3.47
CA PRO A 218 -4.70 13.70 3.27
C PRO A 218 -5.46 12.38 3.39
N ILE A 219 -6.53 12.34 4.20
CA ILE A 219 -7.41 11.19 4.26
C ILE A 219 -8.19 11.08 2.93
N PRO A 220 -8.27 9.89 2.29
CA PRO A 220 -9.10 9.70 1.11
C PRO A 220 -10.56 10.08 1.37
N ALA A 221 -11.19 10.82 0.46
CA ALA A 221 -12.55 11.33 0.67
C ALA A 221 -13.58 10.23 0.98
N ALA A 222 -13.47 9.05 0.36
CA ALA A 222 -14.39 7.96 0.67
C ALA A 222 -14.17 7.36 2.07
N ALA A 223 -12.96 7.44 2.61
CA ALA A 223 -12.64 7.04 3.99
C ALA A 223 -13.17 8.02 5.03
N LEU A 224 -13.44 9.28 4.68
CA LEU A 224 -14.07 10.25 5.59
C LEU A 224 -15.56 9.98 5.82
N HIS A 225 -16.25 9.38 4.84
CA HIS A 225 -17.71 9.31 4.84
C HIS A 225 -18.28 7.89 4.92
N LYS A 226 -17.55 6.87 4.47
CA LYS A 226 -18.11 5.51 4.40
C LYS A 226 -17.75 4.70 5.64
N GLY A 227 -18.74 4.51 6.51
CA GLY A 227 -18.61 3.62 7.68
C GLY A 227 -17.79 4.21 8.82
N THR A 228 -17.65 5.54 8.86
CA THR A 228 -16.98 6.30 9.91
C THR A 228 -17.99 7.09 10.73
N THR A 229 -17.54 7.56 11.88
CA THR A 229 -18.27 8.47 12.77
C THR A 229 -18.68 9.71 11.98
N ARG A 230 -17.73 10.40 11.33
CA ARG A 230 -18.02 11.58 10.50
C ARG A 230 -19.05 11.30 9.41
N GLY A 231 -18.95 10.17 8.72
CA GLY A 231 -19.93 9.75 7.71
C GLY A 231 -21.37 9.60 8.21
N SER A 232 -21.53 9.42 9.52
CA SER A 232 -22.83 9.29 10.19
C SER A 232 -23.33 10.60 10.81
N MET A 233 -22.50 11.66 10.82
CA MET A 233 -22.85 12.95 11.40
C MET A 233 -23.68 13.79 10.44
N SER A 234 -24.48 14.70 11.01
CA SER A 234 -25.19 15.71 10.21
C SER A 234 -24.19 16.66 9.57
N SER A 235 -24.50 17.15 8.36
CA SER A 235 -23.72 18.20 7.67
C SER A 235 -23.59 19.52 8.44
N LYS A 236 -24.41 19.70 9.49
CA LYS A 236 -24.35 20.85 10.40
C LYS A 236 -23.37 20.67 11.55
N TYR A 237 -22.92 19.44 11.80
CA TYR A 237 -21.96 19.17 12.86
C TYR A 237 -20.55 19.42 12.32
N THR A 238 -19.74 20.15 13.10
CA THR A 238 -18.31 20.28 12.86
C THR A 238 -17.57 19.83 14.11
N ASN A 239 -16.55 18.98 13.93
CA ASN A 239 -15.60 18.60 14.96
C ASN A 239 -14.43 19.61 15.07
N ILE A 240 -14.51 20.79 14.44
CA ILE A 240 -13.37 21.73 14.41
C ILE A 240 -12.92 22.16 15.81
N VAL A 241 -13.84 22.27 16.77
CA VAL A 241 -13.49 22.59 18.16
C VAL A 241 -12.67 21.46 18.78
N ASP A 242 -13.10 20.22 18.57
CA ASP A 242 -12.40 19.01 19.00
C ASP A 242 -10.99 18.94 18.39
N VAL A 243 -10.84 19.37 17.14
CA VAL A 243 -9.56 19.43 16.43
C VAL A 243 -8.65 20.50 17.00
N ARG A 244 -9.16 21.73 17.20
CA ARG A 244 -8.37 22.90 17.62
C ARG A 244 -7.88 22.78 19.05
N GLU A 245 -8.66 22.13 19.92
CA GLU A 245 -8.32 21.98 21.33
C GLU A 245 -8.14 20.50 21.69
N PRO A 246 -7.13 19.79 21.16
CA PRO A 246 -7.03 18.34 21.33
C PRO A 246 -6.74 17.91 22.76
N LEU A 247 -6.25 18.81 23.63
CA LEU A 247 -5.70 18.48 24.94
C LEU A 247 -6.67 17.72 25.83
N TRP A 248 -7.96 18.07 25.80
CA TRP A 248 -8.99 17.39 26.59
C TRP A 248 -9.39 16.02 26.00
N LEU A 249 -9.06 15.75 24.74
CA LEU A 249 -9.27 14.47 24.07
C LEU A 249 -8.12 13.49 24.28
N LEU A 250 -6.89 13.98 24.52
CA LEU A 250 -5.70 13.13 24.69
C LEU A 250 -5.84 12.04 25.78
N PRO A 251 -6.50 12.27 26.94
CA PRO A 251 -6.77 11.21 27.93
C PRO A 251 -7.59 10.03 27.39
N ASN A 252 -8.37 10.24 26.33
CA ASN A 252 -9.24 9.25 25.69
C ASN A 252 -8.80 8.91 24.26
N ALA A 253 -7.63 9.38 23.84
CA ALA A 253 -7.07 9.12 22.52
C ALA A 253 -6.40 7.73 22.45
N CYS A 254 -5.54 7.50 21.46
CA CYS A 254 -4.80 6.26 21.30
C CYS A 254 -3.94 5.94 22.52
N ARG A 255 -3.52 4.67 22.63
CA ARG A 255 -2.68 4.20 23.74
C ARG A 255 -1.41 5.05 23.90
N TRP A 256 -0.77 5.48 22.81
CA TRP A 256 0.40 6.37 22.89
C TRP A 256 0.10 7.68 23.62
N TRP A 257 -0.97 8.41 23.23
CA TRP A 257 -1.34 9.66 23.89
C TRP A 257 -1.72 9.46 25.36
N ARG A 258 -2.45 8.38 25.67
CA ARG A 258 -2.82 8.07 27.06
C ARG A 258 -1.62 7.87 27.97
N GLU A 259 -0.56 7.24 27.49
CA GLU A 259 0.68 7.07 28.25
C GLU A 259 1.42 8.40 28.45
N ILE A 260 1.50 9.21 27.39
CA ILE A 260 2.22 10.49 27.39
C ILE A 260 1.49 11.54 28.24
N TYR A 261 0.17 11.59 28.16
CA TYR A 261 -0.64 12.59 28.86
C TYR A 261 -0.55 12.49 30.39
N VAL A 262 -0.16 11.33 30.95
CA VAL A 262 0.13 11.19 32.39
C VAL A 262 1.22 12.14 32.85
N THR A 263 2.10 12.59 31.94
CA THR A 263 3.17 13.56 32.24
C THR A 263 2.73 15.02 32.15
N TYR A 264 1.51 15.30 31.68
CA TYR A 264 0.99 16.65 31.55
C TYR A 264 0.47 17.18 32.89
N THR A 265 0.96 18.35 33.29
CA THR A 265 0.35 19.18 34.33
C THR A 265 0.23 20.62 33.82
N PRO A 266 -0.57 21.49 34.47
CA PRO A 266 -0.62 22.91 34.12
C PRO A 266 0.76 23.59 34.14
N GLU A 267 1.67 23.14 35.00
CA GLU A 267 3.03 23.67 35.12
C GLU A 267 3.96 23.20 33.98
N THR A 268 3.68 22.05 33.36
CA THR A 268 4.46 21.53 32.23
C THR A 268 3.79 21.81 30.88
N HIS A 269 2.82 22.73 30.83
CA HIS A 269 2.01 22.97 29.63
C HIS A 269 2.88 23.31 28.42
N ASP A 270 3.75 24.31 28.55
CA ASP A 270 4.60 24.77 27.45
C ASP A 270 5.60 23.68 27.02
N ASP A 271 6.29 23.05 27.99
CA ASP A 271 7.22 21.94 27.74
C ASP A 271 6.56 20.76 27.02
N PHE A 272 5.30 20.46 27.36
CA PHE A 272 4.52 19.41 26.72
C PHE A 272 4.23 19.76 25.26
N HIS A 273 3.86 21.01 24.98
CA HIS A 273 3.61 21.48 23.61
C HIS A 273 4.88 21.49 22.77
N ASP A 274 5.96 22.07 23.27
CA ASP A 274 7.25 22.11 22.58
C ASP A 274 7.76 20.72 22.22
N LYS A 275 7.55 19.74 23.10
CA LYS A 275 8.02 18.37 22.91
C LYS A 275 7.18 17.57 21.92
N TYR A 276 5.84 17.68 21.99
CA TYR A 276 4.94 16.79 21.23
C TYR A 276 4.24 17.47 20.04
N PHE A 277 4.30 18.80 19.95
CA PHE A 277 3.78 19.61 18.85
C PHE A 277 4.86 20.57 18.32
N PRO A 278 6.03 20.07 17.87
CA PRO A 278 7.21 20.91 17.57
C PRO A 278 7.07 21.84 16.36
N ASP A 279 5.98 21.73 15.60
CA ASP A 279 5.76 22.54 14.39
C ASP A 279 4.63 23.56 14.55
N ASP A 280 3.56 23.27 15.31
CA ASP A 280 2.43 24.15 15.71
C ASP A 280 1.33 23.28 16.35
N ILE A 281 0.55 23.86 17.26
CA ILE A 281 -0.63 23.23 17.86
C ILE A 281 -1.87 23.31 16.94
N PRO A 282 -2.88 22.43 17.07
CA PRO A 282 -3.96 22.35 16.09
C PRO A 282 -4.83 23.59 15.88
N ASP A 283 -4.99 24.42 16.90
CA ASP A 283 -5.63 25.74 16.82
C ASP A 283 -4.83 26.74 15.95
N GLU A 284 -3.52 26.57 15.85
CA GLU A 284 -2.62 27.38 15.02
C GLU A 284 -2.47 26.85 13.59
N TRP A 285 -3.01 25.66 13.28
CA TRP A 285 -2.90 25.09 11.94
C TRP A 285 -3.63 25.94 10.89
N SER A 286 -3.02 26.06 9.71
CA SER A 286 -3.70 26.67 8.56
C SER A 286 -4.96 25.88 8.17
N GLU A 287 -5.91 26.52 7.50
CA GLU A 287 -7.11 25.83 7.00
C GLU A 287 -6.74 24.65 6.09
N THR A 288 -5.72 24.80 5.26
CA THR A 288 -5.20 23.73 4.39
C THR A 288 -4.66 22.56 5.21
N ASP A 289 -3.95 22.81 6.30
CA ASP A 289 -3.42 21.76 7.19
C ASP A 289 -4.54 21.05 7.96
N GLN A 290 -5.55 21.81 8.40
CA GLN A 290 -6.76 21.26 9.02
C GLN A 290 -7.50 20.34 8.04
N GLN A 291 -7.67 20.76 6.79
CA GLN A 291 -8.29 19.97 5.72
C GLN A 291 -7.47 18.73 5.34
N MET A 292 -6.14 18.76 5.42
CA MET A 292 -5.34 17.54 5.21
C MET A 292 -5.61 16.49 6.29
N SER A 293 -5.70 16.90 7.56
CA SER A 293 -5.91 15.94 8.65
C SER A 293 -7.35 15.47 8.79
N HIS A 294 -8.33 16.34 8.52
CA HIS A 294 -9.74 16.09 8.85
C HIS A 294 -10.69 16.21 7.65
N GLY A 295 -10.16 16.47 6.45
CA GLY A 295 -10.94 16.56 5.22
C GLY A 295 -11.80 17.81 5.08
N GLN A 296 -12.59 17.84 3.99
CA GLN A 296 -13.63 18.86 3.80
C GLN A 296 -14.83 18.55 4.70
N GLY A 297 -15.08 19.42 5.68
CA GLY A 297 -16.17 19.25 6.65
C GLY A 297 -15.89 19.79 8.05
N CYS A 298 -14.67 20.27 8.31
CA CYS A 298 -14.40 21.13 9.48
C CYS A 298 -14.94 22.57 9.31
N ALA A 299 -15.32 22.96 8.09
CA ALA A 299 -16.18 24.10 7.80
C ALA A 299 -17.54 23.57 7.31
N GLU A 300 -18.64 24.29 7.56
CA GLU A 300 -20.01 23.91 7.16
C GLU A 300 -20.00 23.19 5.81
N THR A 301 -20.38 21.91 5.80
CA THR A 301 -20.64 21.20 4.55
C THR A 301 -21.80 21.89 3.85
N ALA A 302 -21.48 22.92 3.05
CA ALA A 302 -22.37 23.39 2.02
C ALA A 302 -22.73 22.14 1.21
N LEU A 303 -24.01 21.79 1.20
CA LEU A 303 -24.51 20.76 0.30
C LEU A 303 -23.91 21.04 -1.08
N PRO A 304 -23.34 20.04 -1.78
CA PRO A 304 -22.90 20.25 -3.14
C PRO A 304 -24.06 20.93 -3.87
N ALA A 305 -23.79 22.09 -4.49
CA ALA A 305 -24.83 22.86 -5.14
C ALA A 305 -25.67 21.90 -5.98
N PRO A 306 -27.01 21.91 -5.84
CA PRO A 306 -27.85 20.94 -6.52
C PRO A 306 -27.44 20.91 -7.98
N ILE A 307 -27.09 19.72 -8.48
CA ILE A 307 -26.71 19.52 -9.87
C ILE A 307 -27.87 20.12 -10.67
N LYS A 308 -27.63 21.27 -11.30
CA LYS A 308 -28.58 21.85 -12.23
C LYS A 308 -28.60 20.89 -13.41
N VAL A 309 -29.53 19.95 -13.38
CA VAL A 309 -29.87 19.16 -14.56
C VAL A 309 -30.50 20.15 -15.51
N ASP A 310 -29.74 20.59 -16.50
CA ASP A 310 -30.27 21.43 -17.56
C ASP A 310 -31.28 20.60 -18.36
N VAL A 311 -32.56 20.77 -18.05
CA VAL A 311 -33.67 20.08 -18.72
C VAL A 311 -33.75 20.49 -20.21
N ALA A 312 -33.02 21.54 -20.61
CA ALA A 312 -32.96 22.04 -21.98
C ALA A 312 -32.25 21.12 -22.99
N THR A 313 -31.61 20.01 -22.56
CA THR A 313 -30.94 19.06 -23.47
C THR A 313 -31.74 17.78 -23.74
N LEU A 314 -33.01 17.72 -23.31
CA LEU A 314 -33.91 16.57 -23.50
C LEU A 314 -35.13 16.86 -24.40
N CYS A 315 -35.06 17.88 -25.25
CA CYS A 315 -36.04 18.12 -26.32
C CYS A 315 -35.38 18.06 -27.70
#